data_AF-A0A973GN85-F1
#
_entry.id   AF-A0A973GN85-F1
#
_cell.length_a   1.000
_cell.length_b   1.000
_cell.length_c   1.000
_cell.angle_alpha   90.00
_cell.angle_beta   90.00
_cell.angle_gamma   90.00
#
_symmetry.space_group_name_H-M   'P 1'
#
loop_
_entity.id
_entity.type
_entity.pdbx_description
1 polymer ?
#
loop_
_entity_poly.entity_id
_entity_poly.type
_entity_poly.pdbx_seq_one_letter_code
_entity_poly.pdbx_strand_id
1 'polypeptide(L)'
;MARYHGLIDSTREFTRRQSIDEEPQDIRDRMFYGVLGFSQFVHPDLELAVGQFKYHLHNLAALDFRKPEAFIKTAVKEIAGLDPKRKGDAAKLERLRDMVEERKQALASLRMLRSDLSQELRDIAQYIRDNLVRIERLCEKSIVILVDLLVSKQAEQQLIGDIKEQTKSSIKDSLLLGPVSRQLLEDAKKDVDVLSREITAIVREDIYAMTGLYEAIHEHVRRSAGAIDGLLAKTGGGRSDRGDEDLAVFMKIEQALVTLIRDYRFELKAGVVRSESAHEDVLRKKRHDLLDSIFAQFERERRTRADRRSGKDRRKYPTATPSLGERRTVKDRRSGISRRR
;
A
#
# COMPACT_ATOMS: atom_id res chain seq x y z
N MET A 1 -11.52 8.34 -6.09
CA MET A 1 -11.92 6.97 -6.43
C MET A 1 -11.66 6.69 -7.90
N ALA A 2 -12.50 7.08 -8.86
CA ALA A 2 -12.33 6.71 -10.29
C ALA A 2 -10.92 6.90 -10.89
N ARG A 3 -10.25 8.02 -10.60
CA ARG A 3 -8.87 8.27 -11.07
C ARG A 3 -7.85 7.27 -10.48
N TYR A 4 -7.94 7.00 -9.18
CA TYR A 4 -7.07 6.06 -8.47
C TYR A 4 -7.33 4.62 -8.93
N HIS A 5 -8.59 4.27 -9.13
CA HIS A 5 -8.99 2.99 -9.72
C HIS A 5 -8.39 2.78 -11.11
N GLY A 6 -8.52 3.79 -12.00
CA GLY A 6 -7.91 3.73 -13.33
C GLY A 6 -6.38 3.60 -13.28
N LEU A 7 -5.72 4.18 -12.26
CA LEU A 7 -4.29 3.99 -12.05
C LEU A 7 -3.95 2.57 -11.58
N ILE A 8 -4.77 1.97 -10.71
CA ILE A 8 -4.64 0.56 -10.31
C ILE A 8 -4.73 -0.35 -11.53
N ASP A 9 -5.73 -0.13 -12.39
CA ASP A 9 -5.94 -0.92 -13.60
C ASP A 9 -4.77 -0.76 -14.57
N SER A 10 -4.32 0.48 -14.82
CA SER A 10 -3.17 0.76 -15.69
C SER A 10 -1.90 0.08 -15.18
N THR A 11 -1.64 0.14 -13.86
CA THR A 11 -0.44 -0.48 -13.25
C THR A 11 -0.51 -2.01 -13.32
N ARG A 12 -1.69 -2.60 -13.11
CA ARG A 12 -1.91 -4.05 -13.20
C ARG A 12 -1.83 -4.56 -14.63
N GLU A 13 -2.41 -3.84 -15.57
CA GLU A 13 -2.34 -4.16 -17.00
C GLU A 13 -0.89 -4.11 -17.46
N PHE A 14 -0.15 -3.06 -17.08
CA PHE A 14 1.26 -2.95 -17.36
C PHE A 14 2.07 -4.14 -16.80
N THR A 15 1.82 -4.53 -15.55
CA THR A 15 2.48 -5.68 -14.91
C THR A 15 2.13 -7.01 -15.62
N ARG A 16 0.88 -7.15 -16.10
CA ARG A 16 0.47 -8.33 -16.89
C ARG A 16 1.19 -8.39 -18.24
N ARG A 17 1.27 -7.27 -18.97
CA ARG A 17 1.98 -7.23 -20.27
C ARG A 17 3.45 -7.57 -20.14
N GLN A 18 4.11 -7.17 -19.04
CA GLN A 18 5.49 -7.59 -18.75
C GLN A 18 5.65 -9.12 -18.64
N SER A 19 4.62 -9.85 -18.25
CA SER A 19 4.69 -11.30 -18.08
C SER A 19 4.44 -12.10 -19.37
N ILE A 20 3.97 -11.45 -20.43
CA ILE A 20 3.51 -12.12 -21.67
C ILE A 20 4.44 -11.80 -22.86
N ASP A 21 5.54 -11.06 -22.65
CA ASP A 21 6.46 -10.61 -23.74
C ASP A 21 5.71 -9.89 -24.89
N GLU A 22 4.62 -9.20 -24.58
CA GLU A 22 3.82 -8.44 -25.54
C GLU A 22 4.44 -7.06 -25.79
N GLU A 23 4.99 -6.88 -26.99
CA GLU A 23 5.54 -5.64 -27.59
C GLU A 23 6.62 -4.85 -26.80
N PRO A 24 7.52 -4.13 -27.51
CA PRO A 24 8.52 -3.28 -26.86
C PRO A 24 7.84 -2.13 -26.10
N GLN A 25 7.84 -2.20 -24.77
CA GLN A 25 7.24 -1.18 -23.91
C GLN A 25 7.94 0.18 -24.06
N ASP A 26 7.20 1.28 -23.90
CA ASP A 26 7.82 2.59 -23.69
C ASP A 26 8.63 2.58 -22.38
N ILE A 27 9.90 3.00 -22.47
CA ILE A 27 10.83 3.09 -21.35
C ILE A 27 10.26 4.00 -20.24
N ARG A 28 9.57 5.08 -20.63
CA ARG A 28 8.97 6.02 -19.66
C ARG A 28 7.84 5.36 -18.87
N ASP A 29 6.97 4.64 -19.56
CA ASP A 29 5.90 3.88 -18.91
C ASP A 29 6.48 2.80 -17.99
N ARG A 30 7.56 2.14 -18.44
CA ARG A 30 8.25 1.13 -17.64
C ARG A 30 8.85 1.69 -16.36
N MET A 31 9.45 2.87 -16.40
CA MET A 31 9.90 3.57 -15.20
C MET A 31 8.71 3.95 -14.31
N PHE A 32 7.69 4.59 -14.88
CA PHE A 32 6.57 5.13 -14.11
C PHE A 32 5.75 4.03 -13.42
N TYR A 33 5.21 3.08 -14.18
CA TYR A 33 4.40 2.00 -13.63
C TYR A 33 5.24 1.01 -12.82
N GLY A 34 6.51 0.82 -13.18
CA GLY A 34 7.45 0.04 -12.37
C GLY A 34 7.62 0.65 -10.98
N VAL A 35 7.94 1.94 -10.86
CA VAL A 35 8.06 2.62 -9.56
C VAL A 35 6.75 2.57 -8.77
N LEU A 36 5.59 2.74 -9.43
CA LEU A 36 4.29 2.63 -8.76
C LEU A 36 4.04 1.22 -8.21
N GLY A 37 4.35 0.16 -8.97
CA GLY A 37 4.26 -1.22 -8.50
C GLY A 37 5.25 -1.54 -7.38
N PHE A 38 6.48 -1.04 -7.49
CA PHE A 38 7.55 -1.26 -6.50
C PHE A 38 7.47 -0.33 -5.27
N SER A 39 6.65 0.72 -5.29
CA SER A 39 6.32 1.47 -4.06
C SER A 39 5.17 0.83 -3.29
N GLN A 40 4.32 0.03 -3.96
CA GLN A 40 3.03 -0.48 -3.44
C GLN A 40 2.03 0.63 -3.07
N PHE A 41 2.27 1.87 -3.51
CA PHE A 41 1.31 2.95 -3.26
C PHE A 41 -0.01 2.72 -3.99
N VAL A 42 0.05 2.20 -5.22
CA VAL A 42 -1.13 1.91 -6.04
C VAL A 42 -1.55 0.47 -5.76
N HIS A 43 -2.40 0.29 -4.76
CA HIS A 43 -2.87 -1.03 -4.34
C HIS A 43 -4.39 -1.02 -4.06
N PRO A 44 -5.16 -2.01 -4.57
CA PRO A 44 -6.60 -2.09 -4.36
C PRO A 44 -7.01 -2.12 -2.89
N ASP A 45 -6.18 -2.72 -2.02
CA ASP A 45 -6.47 -2.77 -0.58
C ASP A 45 -6.57 -1.37 0.05
N LEU A 46 -5.85 -0.38 -0.48
CA LEU A 46 -5.97 1.00 0.00
C LEU A 46 -7.32 1.59 -0.41
N GLU A 47 -7.74 1.39 -1.67
CA GLU A 47 -9.06 1.84 -2.14
C GLU A 47 -10.19 1.18 -1.34
N LEU A 48 -10.08 -0.13 -1.11
CA LEU A 48 -11.04 -0.90 -0.32
C LEU A 48 -11.10 -0.40 1.13
N ALA A 49 -9.97 -0.21 1.80
CA ALA A 49 -9.92 0.28 3.17
C ALA A 49 -10.52 1.69 3.30
N VAL A 50 -10.27 2.59 2.34
CA VAL A 50 -10.90 3.92 2.30
C VAL A 50 -12.41 3.80 2.10
N GLY A 51 -12.87 2.87 1.27
CA GLY A 51 -14.28 2.57 1.07
C GLY A 51 -14.96 2.06 2.34
N GLN A 52 -14.33 1.10 3.03
CA GLN A 52 -14.81 0.57 4.32
C GLN A 52 -14.87 1.67 5.38
N PHE A 53 -13.86 2.53 5.47
CA PHE A 53 -13.87 3.66 6.40
C PHE A 53 -15.09 4.58 6.17
N LYS A 54 -15.36 4.96 4.91
CA LYS A 54 -16.54 5.76 4.55
C LYS A 54 -17.86 5.07 4.93
N TYR A 55 -17.97 3.77 4.70
CA TYR A 55 -19.14 2.99 5.05
C TYR A 55 -19.42 3.02 6.56
N HIS A 56 -18.41 2.73 7.39
CA HIS A 56 -18.57 2.76 8.85
C HIS A 56 -18.85 4.17 9.37
N LEU A 57 -18.24 5.20 8.76
CA LEU A 57 -18.50 6.59 9.12
C LEU A 57 -19.94 7.00 8.82
N HIS A 58 -20.48 6.57 7.68
CA HIS A 58 -21.88 6.80 7.34
C HIS A 58 -22.82 6.15 8.37
N ASN A 59 -22.55 4.91 8.75
CA ASN A 59 -23.33 4.20 9.77
C ASN A 59 -23.25 4.90 11.14
N LEU A 60 -22.08 5.40 11.52
CA LEU A 60 -21.89 6.15 12.76
C LEU A 60 -22.70 7.45 12.75
N ALA A 61 -22.69 8.18 11.62
CA ALA A 61 -23.44 9.42 11.44
C ALA A 61 -24.97 9.19 11.41
N ALA A 62 -25.42 8.00 11.02
CA ALA A 62 -26.84 7.64 10.95
C ALA A 62 -27.46 7.27 12.32
N LEU A 63 -26.65 7.11 13.38
CA LEU A 63 -27.16 6.78 14.72
C LEU A 63 -27.98 7.94 15.31
N ASP A 64 -29.25 7.70 15.59
CA ASP A 64 -30.18 8.69 16.13
C ASP A 64 -30.43 8.50 17.63
N PHE A 65 -29.66 9.24 18.44
CA PHE A 65 -29.86 9.32 19.90
C PHE A 65 -30.99 10.29 20.29
N ARG A 66 -31.32 11.26 19.42
CA ARG A 66 -32.21 12.37 19.77
C ARG A 66 -33.65 11.92 19.95
N LYS A 67 -34.15 11.06 19.06
CA LYS A 67 -35.53 10.54 19.16
C LYS A 67 -35.79 9.77 20.46
N PRO A 68 -35.00 8.75 20.83
CA PRO A 68 -35.23 8.03 22.08
C PRO A 68 -35.01 8.90 23.33
N GLU A 69 -34.04 9.82 23.33
CA GLU A 69 -33.84 10.76 24.45
C GLU A 69 -35.01 11.72 24.62
N ALA A 70 -35.53 12.30 23.52
CA ALA A 70 -36.68 13.19 23.56
C ALA A 70 -37.95 12.47 24.06
N PHE A 71 -38.15 11.21 23.63
CA PHE A 71 -39.25 10.39 24.13
C PHE A 71 -39.14 10.18 25.63
N ILE A 72 -37.98 9.71 26.13
CA ILE A 72 -37.78 9.45 27.57
C ILE A 72 -38.02 10.73 28.38
N LYS A 73 -37.47 11.87 27.94
CA LYS A 73 -37.64 13.16 28.61
C LYS A 73 -39.11 13.57 28.69
N THR A 74 -39.88 13.33 27.63
CA THR A 74 -41.32 13.67 27.56
C THR A 74 -42.14 12.72 28.44
N ALA A 75 -41.89 11.41 28.33
CA ALA A 75 -42.59 10.38 29.09
C ALA A 75 -42.32 10.51 30.60
N VAL A 76 -41.10 10.82 31.03
CA VAL A 76 -40.77 11.05 32.45
C VAL A 76 -41.52 12.26 33.02
N LYS A 77 -41.64 13.35 32.25
CA LYS A 77 -42.45 14.52 32.67
C LYS A 77 -43.92 14.17 32.79
N GLU A 78 -44.44 13.37 31.87
CA GLU A 78 -45.84 12.94 31.89
C GLU A 78 -46.13 12.01 33.08
N ILE A 79 -45.24 11.04 33.35
CA ILE A 79 -45.33 10.14 34.51
C ILE A 79 -45.39 10.93 35.83
N ALA A 80 -44.62 12.02 35.96
CA ALA A 80 -44.60 12.84 37.16
C ALA A 80 -45.94 13.57 37.44
N GLY A 81 -46.79 13.73 36.42
CA GLY A 81 -48.10 14.40 36.55
C GLY A 81 -49.30 13.45 36.72
N LEU A 82 -49.09 12.13 36.70
CA LEU A 82 -50.17 11.13 36.81
C LEU A 82 -50.41 10.71 38.28
N ASP A 83 -51.69 10.58 38.69
CA ASP A 83 -52.05 10.10 40.02
C ASP A 83 -52.22 8.57 40.03
N PRO A 84 -51.36 7.80 40.74
CA PRO A 84 -51.46 6.35 40.79
C PRO A 84 -52.77 5.83 41.42
N LYS A 85 -53.54 6.67 42.14
CA LYS A 85 -54.82 6.28 42.75
C LYS A 85 -56.00 6.31 41.77
N ARG A 86 -55.87 6.99 40.63
CA ARG A 86 -56.92 7.06 39.61
C ARG A 86 -56.73 5.91 38.62
N LYS A 87 -57.73 5.00 38.51
CA LYS A 87 -57.63 3.77 37.69
C LYS A 87 -57.13 3.98 36.26
N GLY A 88 -57.55 5.06 35.58
CA GLY A 88 -57.10 5.39 34.23
C GLY A 88 -55.63 5.86 34.15
N ASP A 89 -55.17 6.57 35.18
CA ASP A 89 -53.81 7.09 35.25
C ASP A 89 -52.82 5.98 35.67
N ALA A 90 -53.24 5.03 36.51
CA ALA A 90 -52.45 3.86 36.89
C ALA A 90 -52.05 2.99 35.69
N ALA A 91 -53.00 2.65 34.81
CA ALA A 91 -52.74 1.87 33.60
C ALA A 91 -51.83 2.62 32.61
N LYS A 92 -52.02 3.94 32.48
CA LYS A 92 -51.19 4.78 31.62
C LYS A 92 -49.76 4.90 32.15
N LEU A 93 -49.60 4.99 33.46
CA LEU A 93 -48.32 5.08 34.15
C LEU A 93 -47.49 3.81 33.96
N GLU A 94 -48.10 2.63 34.12
CA GLU A 94 -47.44 1.34 33.85
C GLU A 94 -46.96 1.25 32.40
N ARG A 95 -47.84 1.53 31.43
CA ARG A 95 -47.48 1.54 30.00
C ARG A 95 -46.34 2.50 29.67
N LEU A 96 -46.36 3.73 30.22
CA LEU A 96 -45.30 4.70 29.98
C LEU A 96 -43.96 4.28 30.60
N ARG A 97 -43.98 3.59 31.76
CA ARG A 97 -42.77 3.03 32.35
C ARG A 97 -42.16 1.95 31.46
N ASP A 98 -42.97 1.03 30.95
CA ASP A 98 -42.49 -0.03 30.05
C ASP A 98 -41.87 0.57 28.79
N MET A 99 -42.55 1.52 28.14
CA MET A 99 -42.01 2.21 26.96
C MET A 99 -40.73 2.99 27.27
N VAL A 100 -40.60 3.59 28.47
CA VAL A 100 -39.35 4.27 28.88
C VAL A 100 -38.21 3.26 29.04
N GLU A 101 -38.45 2.11 29.67
CA GLU A 101 -37.44 1.07 29.82
C GLU A 101 -37.03 0.47 28.46
N GLU A 102 -37.96 0.19 27.56
CA GLU A 102 -37.65 -0.22 26.18
C GLU A 102 -36.75 0.80 25.47
N ARG A 103 -37.03 2.10 25.62
CA ARG A 103 -36.23 3.15 24.98
C ARG A 103 -34.87 3.33 25.65
N LYS A 104 -34.76 3.12 26.96
CA LYS A 104 -33.45 3.08 27.66
C LYS A 104 -32.61 1.90 27.18
N GLN A 105 -33.20 0.73 26.98
CA GLN A 105 -32.52 -0.42 26.40
C GLN A 105 -32.05 -0.13 24.97
N ALA A 106 -32.91 0.46 24.13
CA ALA A 106 -32.52 0.89 22.78
C ALA A 106 -31.36 1.89 22.79
N LEU A 107 -31.35 2.86 23.72
CA LEU A 107 -30.21 3.78 23.90
C LEU A 107 -28.93 3.06 24.31
N ALA A 108 -29.01 2.07 25.19
CA ALA A 108 -27.86 1.27 25.57
C ALA A 108 -27.28 0.52 24.36
N SER A 109 -28.14 -0.10 23.55
CA SER A 109 -27.73 -0.75 22.30
C SER A 109 -27.09 0.22 21.30
N LEU A 110 -27.65 1.42 21.13
CA LEU A 110 -27.06 2.46 20.28
C LEU A 110 -25.70 2.93 20.79
N ARG A 111 -25.51 3.05 22.10
CA ARG A 111 -24.21 3.40 22.70
C ARG A 111 -23.15 2.32 22.46
N MET A 112 -23.52 1.04 22.60
CA MET A 112 -22.62 -0.07 22.27
C MET A 112 -22.25 -0.04 20.79
N LEU A 113 -23.23 0.06 19.89
CA LEU A 113 -22.99 0.13 18.45
C LEU A 113 -22.10 1.33 18.06
N ARG A 114 -22.29 2.49 18.70
CA ARG A 114 -21.43 3.66 18.51
C ARG A 114 -19.99 3.36 18.91
N SER A 115 -19.78 2.72 20.06
CA SER A 115 -18.45 2.34 20.53
C SER A 115 -17.77 1.40 19.54
N ASP A 116 -18.49 0.38 19.06
CA ASP A 116 -17.98 -0.60 18.10
C ASP A 116 -17.61 0.06 16.78
N LEU A 117 -18.49 0.90 16.22
CA LEU A 117 -18.21 1.64 14.98
C LEU A 117 -17.02 2.60 15.12
N SER A 118 -16.91 3.32 16.25
CA SER A 118 -15.76 4.17 16.54
C SER A 118 -14.46 3.38 16.61
N GLN A 119 -14.49 2.17 17.19
CA GLN A 119 -13.33 1.29 17.27
C GLN A 119 -12.92 0.78 15.88
N GLU A 120 -13.88 0.30 15.09
CA GLU A 120 -13.63 -0.13 13.70
C GLU A 120 -13.03 1.00 12.85
N LEU A 121 -13.54 2.24 12.97
CA LEU A 121 -12.98 3.39 12.28
C LEU A 121 -11.53 3.67 12.69
N ARG A 122 -11.21 3.57 13.98
CA ARG A 122 -9.83 3.72 14.46
C ARG A 122 -8.93 2.62 13.89
N ASP A 123 -9.39 1.37 13.90
CA ASP A 123 -8.61 0.23 13.44
C ASP A 123 -8.34 0.31 11.93
N ILE A 124 -9.32 0.71 11.13
CA ILE A 124 -9.14 0.94 9.69
C ILE A 124 -8.16 2.10 9.44
N ALA A 125 -8.32 3.23 10.13
CA ALA A 125 -7.41 4.37 9.98
C ALA A 125 -5.98 4.04 10.41
N GLN A 126 -5.81 3.29 11.50
CA GLN A 126 -4.53 2.79 11.97
C GLN A 126 -3.89 1.84 10.96
N TYR A 127 -4.66 0.91 10.41
CA TYR A 127 -4.22 0.01 9.36
C TYR A 127 -3.71 0.78 8.12
N ILE A 128 -4.49 1.76 7.64
CA ILE A 128 -4.09 2.59 6.51
C ILE A 128 -2.80 3.34 6.84
N ARG A 129 -2.71 3.99 8.01
CA ARG A 129 -1.49 4.71 8.44
C ARG A 129 -0.28 3.78 8.46
N ASP A 130 -0.41 2.60 9.05
CA ASP A 130 0.70 1.65 9.15
C ASP A 130 1.18 1.18 7.77
N ASN A 131 0.26 1.02 6.81
CA ASN A 131 0.61 0.74 5.43
C ASN A 131 1.32 1.91 4.77
N LEU A 132 0.90 3.17 5.00
CA LEU A 132 1.60 4.34 4.48
C LEU A 132 3.04 4.44 5.02
N VAL A 133 3.25 4.18 6.31
CA VAL A 133 4.61 4.13 6.90
C VAL A 133 5.45 3.00 6.31
N ARG A 134 4.84 1.87 5.95
CA ARG A 134 5.55 0.80 5.22
C ARG A 134 5.95 1.25 3.82
N ILE A 135 5.05 1.91 3.09
CA ILE A 135 5.33 2.46 1.75
C ILE A 135 6.45 3.51 1.82
N GLU A 136 6.40 4.40 2.81
CA GLU A 136 7.46 5.40 3.08
C GLU A 136 8.84 4.72 3.18
N ARG A 137 8.95 3.72 4.07
CA ARG A 137 10.20 2.95 4.26
C ARG A 137 10.62 2.21 3.00
N LEU A 138 9.69 1.71 2.19
CA LEU A 138 10.01 1.07 0.91
C LEU A 138 10.61 2.08 -0.06
N CYS A 139 10.04 3.28 -0.15
CA CYS A 139 10.56 4.36 -1.00
C CYS A 139 11.97 4.77 -0.56
N GLU A 140 12.23 4.97 0.74
CA GLU A 140 13.58 5.29 1.26
C GLU A 140 14.63 4.28 0.82
N LYS A 141 14.28 3.00 0.85
CA LYS A 141 15.20 1.91 0.48
C LYS A 141 15.43 1.84 -1.02
N SER A 142 14.38 2.02 -1.81
CA SER A 142 14.50 2.12 -3.26
C SER A 142 15.37 3.31 -3.65
N ILE A 143 15.24 4.45 -2.97
CA ILE A 143 16.10 5.62 -3.17
C ILE A 143 17.57 5.28 -2.84
N VAL A 144 17.84 4.63 -1.72
CA VAL A 144 19.22 4.21 -1.36
C VAL A 144 19.82 3.31 -2.43
N ILE A 145 19.08 2.30 -2.91
CA ILE A 145 19.55 1.41 -3.98
C ILE A 145 19.87 2.19 -5.27
N LEU A 146 18.98 3.12 -5.66
CA LEU A 146 19.19 3.96 -6.84
C LEU A 146 20.43 4.85 -6.72
N VAL A 147 20.64 5.45 -5.54
CA VAL A 147 21.83 6.27 -5.26
C VAL A 147 23.10 5.40 -5.26
N ASP A 148 23.08 4.22 -4.65
CA ASP A 148 24.22 3.29 -4.63
C ASP A 148 24.60 2.84 -6.04
N LEU A 149 23.61 2.58 -6.90
CA LEU A 149 23.82 2.25 -8.31
C LEU A 149 24.51 3.40 -9.07
N LEU A 150 24.13 4.64 -8.79
CA LEU A 150 24.73 5.82 -9.40
C LEU A 150 26.17 6.06 -8.91
N VAL A 151 26.42 5.91 -7.61
CA VAL A 151 27.73 6.15 -7.00
C VAL A 151 28.73 5.06 -7.36
N SER A 152 28.32 3.79 -7.31
CA SER A 152 29.19 2.65 -7.65
C SER A 152 29.54 2.60 -9.13
N LYS A 153 28.74 3.24 -10.00
CA LYS A 153 28.81 3.15 -11.46
C LYS A 153 28.76 1.71 -11.97
N GLN A 154 28.29 0.77 -11.16
CA GLN A 154 28.34 -0.65 -11.50
C GLN A 154 27.46 -0.97 -12.71
N ALA A 155 26.23 -0.45 -12.74
CA ALA A 155 25.31 -0.63 -13.86
C ALA A 155 25.84 0.05 -15.13
N GLU A 156 26.38 1.27 -15.01
CA GLU A 156 27.00 1.99 -16.13
C GLU A 156 28.17 1.19 -16.74
N GLN A 157 29.11 0.72 -15.90
CA GLN A 157 30.27 -0.04 -16.35
C GLN A 157 29.89 -1.37 -16.98
N GLN A 158 28.86 -2.04 -16.45
CA GLN A 158 28.35 -3.28 -17.02
C GLN A 158 27.79 -3.05 -18.43
N LEU A 159 26.94 -2.02 -18.62
CA LEU A 159 26.36 -1.71 -19.93
C LEU A 159 27.42 -1.29 -20.95
N ILE A 160 28.41 -0.49 -20.55
CA ILE A 160 29.56 -0.13 -21.40
C ILE A 160 30.38 -1.38 -21.78
N GLY A 161 30.58 -2.30 -20.83
CA GLY A 161 31.24 -3.59 -21.06
C GLY A 161 30.50 -4.42 -22.11
N ASP A 162 29.17 -4.51 -22.00
CA ASP A 162 28.34 -5.24 -22.95
C ASP A 162 28.42 -4.64 -24.37
N ILE A 163 28.42 -3.31 -24.50
CA ILE A 163 28.56 -2.62 -25.79
C ILE A 163 29.91 -2.93 -26.43
N LYS A 164 30.98 -2.94 -25.63
CA LYS A 164 32.33 -3.31 -26.10
C LYS A 164 32.38 -4.75 -26.59
N GLU A 165 31.79 -5.69 -25.87
CA GLU A 165 31.79 -7.10 -26.27
C GLU A 165 30.89 -7.36 -27.49
N GLN A 166 29.75 -6.66 -27.59
CA GLN A 166 28.89 -6.70 -28.78
C GLN A 166 29.64 -6.19 -30.02
N THR A 167 30.32 -5.05 -29.91
CA THR A 167 31.10 -4.46 -31.00
C THR A 167 32.25 -5.38 -31.43
N LYS A 168 32.97 -5.93 -30.45
CA LYS A 168 34.06 -6.90 -30.70
C LYS A 168 33.55 -8.16 -31.39
N SER A 169 32.37 -8.66 -31.02
CA SER A 169 31.74 -9.80 -31.68
C SER A 169 31.39 -9.48 -33.12
N SER A 170 30.78 -8.33 -33.38
CA SER A 170 30.48 -7.86 -34.75
C SER A 170 31.73 -7.72 -35.63
N ILE A 171 32.86 -7.27 -35.07
CA ILE A 171 34.14 -7.20 -35.80
C ILE A 171 34.67 -8.61 -36.11
N LYS A 172 34.57 -9.56 -35.17
CA LYS A 172 34.94 -10.96 -35.40
C LYS A 172 34.10 -11.60 -36.50
N ASP A 173 32.79 -11.34 -36.50
CA ASP A 173 31.90 -11.85 -37.54
C ASP A 173 32.26 -11.26 -38.91
N SER A 174 32.64 -9.98 -38.95
CA SER A 174 33.14 -9.33 -40.17
C SER A 174 34.47 -9.92 -40.66
N LEU A 175 35.36 -10.33 -39.74
CA LEU A 175 36.61 -11.02 -40.07
C LEU A 175 36.38 -12.38 -40.75
N LEU A 176 35.27 -13.07 -40.43
CA LEU A 176 34.91 -14.33 -41.08
C LEU A 176 34.48 -14.14 -42.55
N LEU A 177 34.00 -12.94 -42.89
CA LEU A 177 33.56 -12.59 -44.24
C LEU A 177 34.69 -12.03 -45.12
N GLY A 178 35.83 -11.64 -44.52
CA GLY A 178 36.99 -11.13 -45.24
C GLY A 178 37.93 -10.29 -44.38
N PRO A 179 39.04 -9.79 -44.94
CA PRO A 179 39.96 -8.92 -44.22
C PRO A 179 39.26 -7.62 -43.78
N VAL A 180 39.26 -7.34 -42.49
CA VAL A 180 38.70 -6.11 -41.93
C VAL A 180 39.63 -4.93 -42.19
N SER A 181 39.06 -3.84 -42.71
CA SER A 181 39.81 -2.61 -42.99
C SER A 181 40.16 -1.88 -41.69
N ARG A 182 41.28 -1.16 -41.70
CA ARG A 182 41.67 -0.29 -40.58
C ARG A 182 40.61 0.78 -40.30
N GLN A 183 39.93 1.26 -41.35
CA GLN A 183 38.87 2.26 -41.24
C GLN A 183 37.69 1.73 -40.42
N LEU A 184 37.25 0.49 -40.67
CA LEU A 184 36.15 -0.14 -39.94
C LEU A 184 36.47 -0.28 -38.44
N LEU A 185 37.71 -0.61 -38.09
CA LEU A 185 38.15 -0.68 -36.69
C LEU A 185 38.13 0.70 -36.00
N GLU A 186 38.57 1.75 -36.67
CA GLU A 186 38.55 3.11 -36.13
C GLU A 186 37.11 3.62 -35.96
N ASP A 187 36.22 3.32 -36.91
CA ASP A 187 34.83 3.75 -36.83
C ASP A 187 34.07 2.98 -35.73
N ALA A 188 34.28 1.67 -35.60
CA ALA A 188 33.73 0.89 -34.49
C ALA A 188 34.21 1.38 -33.11
N LYS A 189 35.45 1.83 -33.01
CA LYS A 189 35.99 2.43 -31.77
C LYS A 189 35.28 3.75 -31.45
N LYS A 190 35.10 4.63 -32.45
CA LYS A 190 34.34 5.89 -32.27
C LYS A 190 32.90 5.61 -31.86
N ASP A 191 32.25 4.61 -32.45
CA ASP A 191 30.88 4.22 -32.09
C ASP A 191 30.78 3.78 -30.63
N VAL A 192 31.71 2.95 -30.16
CA VAL A 192 31.79 2.57 -28.73
C VAL A 192 31.98 3.79 -27.84
N ASP A 193 32.82 4.75 -28.22
CA ASP A 193 33.07 5.97 -27.43
C ASP A 193 31.84 6.91 -27.41
N VAL A 194 31.06 6.96 -28.49
CA VAL A 194 29.78 7.69 -28.55
C VAL A 194 28.74 6.99 -27.67
N LEU A 195 28.50 5.70 -27.90
CA LEU A 195 27.56 4.88 -27.14
C LEU A 195 27.85 4.89 -25.64
N SER A 196 29.13 4.82 -25.25
CA SER A 196 29.51 4.86 -23.83
C SER A 196 29.11 6.17 -23.16
N ARG A 197 29.30 7.31 -23.84
CA ARG A 197 28.90 8.64 -23.32
C ARG A 197 27.39 8.78 -23.22
N GLU A 198 26.67 8.32 -24.25
CA GLU A 198 25.21 8.33 -24.27
C GLU A 198 24.62 7.46 -23.15
N ILE A 199 25.17 6.27 -22.92
CA ILE A 199 24.77 5.39 -21.80
C ILE A 199 25.02 6.05 -20.45
N THR A 200 26.17 6.69 -20.23
CA THR A 200 26.43 7.40 -18.97
C THR A 200 25.37 8.47 -18.72
N ALA A 201 24.99 9.24 -19.74
CA ALA A 201 23.94 10.26 -19.63
C ALA A 201 22.57 9.63 -19.32
N ILE A 202 22.19 8.59 -20.06
CA ILE A 202 20.95 7.84 -19.91
C ILE A 202 20.81 7.26 -18.50
N VAL A 203 21.83 6.53 -18.01
CA VAL A 203 21.81 5.88 -16.70
C VAL A 203 21.57 6.92 -15.61
N ARG A 204 22.27 8.06 -15.71
CA ARG A 204 22.14 9.17 -14.78
C ARG A 204 20.72 9.76 -14.81
N GLU A 205 20.19 10.07 -15.99
CA GLU A 205 18.86 10.65 -16.14
C GLU A 205 17.73 9.72 -15.66
N ASP A 206 17.78 8.44 -16.03
CA ASP A 206 16.77 7.46 -15.65
C ASP A 206 16.76 7.22 -14.14
N ILE A 207 17.94 7.08 -13.52
CA ILE A 207 18.06 6.93 -12.07
C ILE A 207 17.53 8.18 -11.35
N TYR A 208 17.83 9.39 -11.82
CA TYR A 208 17.30 10.60 -11.21
C TYR A 208 15.78 10.73 -11.38
N ALA A 209 15.24 10.41 -12.54
CA ALA A 209 13.81 10.45 -12.79
C ALA A 209 13.06 9.48 -11.87
N MET A 210 13.56 8.25 -11.72
CA MET A 210 13.00 7.25 -10.80
C MET A 210 13.14 7.68 -9.34
N THR A 211 14.29 8.24 -8.95
CA THR A 211 14.54 8.75 -7.60
C THR A 211 13.54 9.85 -7.24
N GLY A 212 13.38 10.85 -8.12
CA GLY A 212 12.42 11.95 -7.91
C GLY A 212 10.97 11.47 -7.84
N LEU A 213 10.62 10.40 -8.57
CA LEU A 213 9.31 9.76 -8.47
C LEU A 213 9.11 9.07 -7.11
N TYR A 214 10.10 8.32 -6.62
CA TYR A 214 10.06 7.73 -5.28
C TYR A 214 9.99 8.79 -4.17
N GLU A 215 10.72 9.90 -4.30
CA GLU A 215 10.67 11.02 -3.36
C GLU A 215 9.27 11.67 -3.33
N ALA A 216 8.66 11.86 -4.51
CA ALA A 216 7.29 12.39 -4.59
C ALA A 216 6.28 11.47 -3.89
N ILE A 217 6.42 10.15 -4.07
CA ILE A 217 5.57 9.16 -3.39
C ILE A 217 5.83 9.19 -1.88
N HIS A 218 7.10 9.15 -1.46
CA HIS A 218 7.53 9.24 -0.06
C HIS A 218 6.92 10.45 0.65
N GLU A 219 7.05 11.63 0.05
CA GLU A 219 6.55 12.87 0.64
C GLU A 219 5.02 12.88 0.73
N HIS A 220 4.34 12.32 -0.26
CA HIS A 220 2.88 12.21 -0.27
C HIS A 220 2.36 11.28 0.82
N VAL A 221 2.97 10.09 0.96
CA VAL A 221 2.57 9.13 2.00
C VAL A 221 2.93 9.60 3.40
N ARG A 222 4.10 10.23 3.58
CA ARG A 222 4.57 10.76 4.86
C ARG A 222 3.66 11.85 5.40
N ARG A 223 3.30 12.83 4.55
CA ARG A 223 2.35 13.90 4.92
C ARG A 223 0.99 13.33 5.30
N SER A 224 0.49 12.37 4.53
CA SER A 224 -0.80 11.75 4.78
C SER A 224 -0.81 10.91 6.06
N ALA A 225 0.24 10.12 6.30
CA ALA A 225 0.42 9.34 7.52
C ALA A 225 0.47 10.25 8.76
N GLY A 226 1.26 11.34 8.71
CA GLY A 226 1.34 12.32 9.78
C GLY A 226 0.01 13.03 10.07
N ALA A 227 -0.77 13.36 9.03
CA ALA A 227 -2.11 13.93 9.20
C ALA A 227 -3.08 12.95 9.87
N ILE A 228 -3.07 11.68 9.47
CA ILE A 228 -3.90 10.63 10.08
C ILE A 228 -3.48 10.39 11.53
N ASP A 229 -2.18 10.28 11.82
CA ASP A 229 -1.67 10.10 13.18
C ASP A 229 -2.06 11.24 14.12
N GLY A 230 -1.92 12.49 13.65
CA GLY A 230 -2.33 13.67 14.43
C GLY A 230 -3.83 13.71 14.72
N LEU A 231 -4.66 13.10 13.87
CA LEU A 231 -6.11 12.98 14.08
C LEU A 231 -6.45 11.78 14.99
N LEU A 232 -5.80 10.63 14.82
CA LEU A 232 -5.97 9.45 15.67
C LEU A 232 -5.62 9.75 17.12
N ALA A 233 -4.55 10.52 17.37
CA ALA A 233 -4.17 10.96 18.72
C ALA A 233 -5.29 11.75 19.43
N LYS A 234 -6.16 12.45 18.69
CA LYS A 234 -7.30 13.19 19.25
C LYS A 234 -8.47 12.28 19.63
N THR A 235 -8.59 11.12 19.00
CA THR A 235 -9.65 10.14 19.32
C THR A 235 -9.36 9.38 20.63
N GLY A 236 -8.09 9.26 21.06
CA GLY A 236 -7.71 8.55 22.29
C GLY A 236 -7.83 9.36 23.59
N GLY A 237 -8.09 10.66 23.50
CA GLY A 237 -7.95 11.61 24.61
C GLY A 237 -9.24 11.92 25.36
N GLY A 238 -9.79 10.95 26.09
CA GLY A 238 -10.75 11.22 27.16
C GLY A 238 -12.10 10.52 27.01
N ARG A 239 -12.66 10.14 28.17
CA ARG A 239 -14.05 9.70 28.34
C ARG A 239 -15.00 10.89 28.13
N SER A 240 -14.97 11.54 26.97
CA SER A 240 -15.97 12.55 26.67
C SER A 240 -17.25 11.83 26.28
N ASP A 241 -18.30 12.03 27.08
CA ASP A 241 -19.68 11.63 26.80
C ASP A 241 -20.27 12.40 25.58
N ARG A 242 -19.39 12.94 24.72
CA ARG A 242 -19.66 13.86 23.60
C ARG A 242 -19.19 13.21 22.31
N GLY A 243 -19.83 12.13 21.90
CA GLY A 243 -19.40 11.48 20.66
C GLY A 243 -19.61 12.30 19.37
N ASP A 244 -20.19 13.51 19.44
CA ASP A 244 -20.22 14.45 18.32
C ASP A 244 -18.81 15.00 18.01
N GLU A 245 -17.96 15.10 19.03
CA GLU A 245 -16.55 15.46 18.89
C GLU A 245 -15.77 14.34 18.16
N ASP A 246 -16.05 13.08 18.48
CA ASP A 246 -15.46 11.91 17.81
C ASP A 246 -15.88 11.83 16.34
N LEU A 247 -17.16 12.03 16.03
CA LEU A 247 -17.66 12.03 14.66
C LEU A 247 -16.95 13.09 13.81
N ALA A 248 -16.78 14.29 14.35
CA ALA A 248 -16.06 15.38 13.66
C ALA A 248 -14.59 15.03 13.40
N VAL A 249 -13.93 14.29 14.29
CA VAL A 249 -12.56 13.82 14.06
C VAL A 249 -12.53 12.76 12.96
N PHE A 250 -13.44 11.78 12.97
CA PHE A 250 -13.52 10.78 11.91
C PHE A 250 -13.84 11.36 10.53
N MET A 251 -14.68 12.41 10.46
CA MET A 251 -14.89 13.16 9.22
C MET A 251 -13.61 13.81 8.70
N LYS A 252 -12.75 14.35 9.59
CA LYS A 252 -11.43 14.89 9.19
C LYS A 252 -10.48 13.79 8.71
N ILE A 253 -10.54 12.60 9.33
CA ILE A 253 -9.78 11.44 8.86
C ILE A 253 -10.26 11.02 7.47
N GLU A 254 -11.58 10.95 7.24
CA GLU A 254 -12.14 10.66 5.92
C GLU A 254 -11.65 11.66 4.86
N GLN A 255 -11.64 12.96 5.18
CA GLN A 255 -11.10 13.98 4.30
C GLN A 255 -9.62 13.73 3.97
N ALA A 256 -8.79 13.43 4.97
CA ALA A 256 -7.37 13.13 4.75
C ALA A 256 -7.18 11.88 3.87
N LEU A 257 -7.98 10.84 4.08
CA LEU A 257 -7.98 9.61 3.29
C LEU A 257 -8.43 9.87 1.84
N VAL A 258 -9.44 10.71 1.63
CA VAL A 258 -9.87 11.12 0.28
C VAL A 258 -8.79 11.94 -0.41
N THR A 259 -8.15 12.88 0.29
CA THR A 259 -7.03 13.67 -0.24
C THR A 259 -5.86 12.78 -0.66
N LEU A 260 -5.48 11.80 0.17
CA LEU A 260 -4.43 10.81 -0.14
C LEU A 260 -4.64 10.15 -1.52
N ILE A 261 -5.87 9.75 -1.84
CA ILE A 261 -6.20 9.06 -3.10
C ILE A 261 -6.66 9.98 -4.24
N ARG A 262 -6.98 11.25 -3.97
CA ARG A 262 -7.46 12.19 -5.00
C ARG A 262 -6.34 13.10 -5.50
N ASP A 263 -5.49 13.55 -4.58
CA ASP A 263 -4.53 14.63 -4.84
C ASP A 263 -3.14 14.12 -5.17
N TYR A 264 -2.98 12.81 -5.40
CA TYR A 264 -1.75 12.29 -5.97
C TYR A 264 -1.56 12.86 -7.40
N ARG A 265 -0.39 13.44 -7.64
CA ARG A 265 0.06 13.99 -8.94
C ARG A 265 1.50 13.59 -9.17
N PHE A 266 1.72 12.28 -9.28
CA PHE A 266 3.03 11.75 -9.59
C PHE A 266 3.31 11.96 -11.07
N GLU A 267 4.46 12.55 -11.36
CA GLU A 267 4.90 12.84 -12.72
C GLU A 267 6.34 12.35 -12.87
N LEU A 268 6.61 11.62 -13.95
CA LEU A 268 7.96 11.21 -14.30
C LEU A 268 8.66 12.33 -15.07
N LYS A 269 9.56 13.05 -14.38
CA LYS A 269 10.42 14.08 -14.96
C LYS A 269 11.66 13.46 -15.60
N ALA A 270 11.45 12.58 -16.58
CA ALA A 270 12.53 12.05 -17.40
C ALA A 270 12.84 13.02 -18.56
N GLY A 271 14.12 13.31 -18.79
CA GLY A 271 14.58 14.02 -19.98
C GLY A 271 14.18 13.27 -21.24
N VAL A 272 13.85 13.99 -22.31
CA VAL A 272 13.73 13.37 -23.63
C VAL A 272 15.16 13.12 -24.10
N VAL A 273 15.69 11.93 -23.85
CA VAL A 273 16.94 11.50 -24.47
C VAL A 273 16.64 11.26 -25.95
N ARG A 274 16.78 12.29 -26.77
CA ARG A 274 16.79 12.14 -28.22
C ARG A 274 18.18 11.61 -28.59
N SER A 275 18.25 10.32 -28.92
CA SER A 275 19.38 9.80 -29.69
C SER A 275 19.13 10.23 -31.13
N GLU A 276 19.88 11.22 -31.60
CA GLU A 276 19.96 11.54 -33.04
C GLU A 276 20.97 10.59 -33.74
N SER A 277 21.39 9.52 -33.06
CA SER A 277 22.46 8.64 -33.50
C SER A 277 21.91 7.38 -34.17
N ALA A 278 22.70 6.79 -35.08
CA ALA A 278 22.40 5.52 -35.75
C ALA A 278 22.30 4.31 -34.78
N HIS A 279 22.45 4.56 -33.47
CA HIS A 279 22.58 3.56 -32.42
C HIS A 279 21.36 3.50 -31.49
N GLU A 280 20.24 4.14 -31.85
CA GLU A 280 19.04 4.24 -31.02
C GLU A 280 18.54 2.86 -30.54
N ASP A 281 18.56 1.84 -31.40
CA ASP A 281 18.13 0.48 -31.04
C ASP A 281 19.02 -0.15 -29.96
N VAL A 282 20.34 0.06 -30.05
CA VAL A 282 21.31 -0.43 -29.06
C VAL A 282 21.07 0.25 -27.71
N LEU A 283 20.89 1.58 -27.72
CA LEU A 283 20.61 2.35 -26.50
C LEU A 283 19.27 1.94 -25.89
N ARG A 284 18.22 1.76 -26.70
CA ARG A 284 16.90 1.33 -26.24
C ARG A 284 16.97 -0.03 -25.55
N LYS A 285 17.66 -1.00 -26.16
CA LYS A 285 17.90 -2.32 -25.57
C LYS A 285 18.65 -2.19 -24.24
N LYS A 286 19.72 -1.40 -24.21
CA LYS A 286 20.53 -1.21 -22.99
C LYS A 286 19.78 -0.49 -21.87
N ARG A 287 18.83 0.40 -22.21
CA ARG A 287 17.90 1.00 -21.25
C ARG A 287 16.94 -0.02 -20.66
N HIS A 288 16.43 -0.95 -21.47
CA HIS A 288 15.65 -2.06 -20.93
C HIS A 288 16.49 -2.93 -20.00
N ASP A 289 17.70 -3.33 -20.40
CA ASP A 289 18.63 -4.11 -19.56
C ASP A 289 18.91 -3.40 -18.21
N LEU A 290 19.07 -2.07 -18.23
CA LEU A 290 19.23 -1.25 -17.02
C LEU A 290 18.01 -1.37 -16.10
N LEU A 291 16.81 -1.14 -16.63
CA LEU A 291 15.57 -1.18 -15.85
C LEU A 291 15.29 -2.57 -15.30
N ASP A 292 15.54 -3.62 -16.08
CA ASP A 292 15.49 -5.02 -15.65
C ASP A 292 16.40 -5.28 -14.46
N SER A 293 17.65 -4.82 -14.54
CA SER A 293 18.62 -4.93 -13.45
C SER A 293 18.16 -4.19 -12.19
N ILE A 294 17.68 -2.95 -12.32
CA ILE A 294 17.19 -2.13 -11.19
C ILE A 294 16.01 -2.81 -10.50
N PHE A 295 14.98 -3.22 -11.26
CA PHE A 295 13.80 -3.85 -10.69
C PHE A 295 14.11 -5.21 -10.08
N ALA A 296 15.01 -5.99 -10.70
CA ALA A 296 15.50 -7.23 -10.10
C ALA A 296 16.21 -6.99 -8.76
N GLN A 297 16.97 -5.90 -8.60
CA GLN A 297 17.56 -5.53 -7.31
C GLN A 297 16.50 -5.16 -6.28
N PHE A 298 15.47 -4.39 -6.65
CA PHE A 298 14.35 -4.12 -5.75
C PHE A 298 13.63 -5.38 -5.30
N GLU A 299 13.43 -6.35 -6.20
CA GLU A 299 12.84 -7.65 -5.85
C GLU A 299 13.71 -8.45 -4.90
N ARG A 300 15.03 -8.52 -5.15
CA ARG A 300 15.97 -9.22 -4.27
C ARG A 300 15.92 -8.65 -2.86
N GLU A 301 15.99 -7.32 -2.71
CA GLU A 301 15.93 -6.66 -1.41
C GLU A 301 14.60 -6.92 -0.67
N ARG A 302 13.50 -7.06 -1.42
CA ARG A 302 12.20 -7.47 -0.85
C ARG A 302 12.21 -8.93 -0.38
N ARG A 303 12.76 -9.86 -1.17
CA ARG A 303 12.81 -11.30 -0.85
C ARG A 303 13.71 -11.61 0.35
N THR A 304 14.84 -10.92 0.49
CA THR A 304 15.74 -11.05 1.65
C THR A 304 15.03 -10.74 2.99
N ARG A 305 13.89 -10.02 2.96
CA ARG A 305 13.04 -9.79 4.13
C ARG A 305 12.01 -10.87 4.38
N ALA A 306 11.43 -11.44 3.34
CA ALA A 306 10.46 -12.53 3.47
C ALA A 306 11.13 -13.78 4.08
N ASP A 307 12.41 -14.00 3.80
CA ASP A 307 13.16 -15.18 4.29
C ASP A 307 13.73 -15.03 5.71
N ARG A 308 13.39 -13.94 6.41
CA ARG A 308 13.51 -13.91 7.87
C ARG A 308 12.39 -14.75 8.45
N ARG A 309 12.64 -16.05 8.60
CA ARG A 309 11.96 -16.99 9.53
C ARG A 309 12.11 -16.55 11.02
N SER A 310 12.00 -15.26 11.30
CA SER A 310 11.87 -14.63 12.62
C SER A 310 10.49 -14.00 12.83
N GLY A 311 9.51 -14.35 11.98
CA GLY A 311 8.11 -14.30 12.37
C GLY A 311 7.88 -15.29 13.51
N LYS A 312 8.13 -14.86 14.75
CA LYS A 312 7.57 -15.48 15.95
C LYS A 312 6.17 -15.98 15.61
N ASP A 313 6.00 -17.28 15.78
CA ASP A 313 4.73 -17.98 15.75
C ASP A 313 3.61 -17.09 16.33
N ARG A 314 2.84 -16.47 15.44
CA ARG A 314 1.73 -15.57 15.77
C ARG A 314 0.42 -16.35 15.83
N ARG A 315 0.46 -17.65 16.16
CA ARG A 315 -0.71 -18.35 16.69
C ARG A 315 -0.92 -17.94 18.16
N LYS A 316 -1.44 -16.74 18.37
CA LYS A 316 -2.02 -16.28 19.64
C LYS A 316 -3.44 -15.76 19.45
N TYR A 317 -4.22 -16.43 18.61
CA TYR A 317 -5.67 -16.44 18.77
C TYR A 317 -6.07 -17.87 19.11
N PRO A 318 -6.63 -18.13 20.30
CA PRO A 318 -7.32 -19.39 20.54
C PRO A 318 -8.59 -19.34 19.69
N THR A 319 -8.54 -19.99 18.52
CA THR A 319 -9.76 -20.43 17.86
C THR A 319 -10.49 -21.33 18.84
N ALA A 320 -11.58 -20.82 19.42
CA ALA A 320 -12.53 -21.65 20.14
C ALA A 320 -13.02 -22.72 19.16
N THR A 321 -12.54 -23.95 19.35
CA THR A 321 -13.14 -25.14 18.77
C THR A 321 -13.85 -25.89 19.88
N PRO A 322 -15.10 -26.32 19.64
CA PRO A 322 -15.90 -27.02 20.63
C PRO A 322 -15.33 -28.42 20.89
N SER A 323 -15.59 -28.89 22.11
CA SER A 323 -15.26 -30.21 22.64
C SER A 323 -15.39 -31.37 21.64
N LEU A 324 -14.42 -32.28 21.66
CA LEU A 324 -14.58 -33.74 21.88
C LEU A 324 -13.29 -34.49 21.50
N GLY A 325 -12.85 -35.41 22.37
CA GLY A 325 -11.91 -36.48 21.98
C GLY A 325 -10.51 -36.42 22.61
N GLU A 326 -10.36 -37.14 23.73
CA GLU A 326 -9.15 -37.80 24.25
C GLU A 326 -7.76 -37.23 23.89
N ARG A 327 -7.16 -36.52 24.86
CA ARG A 327 -5.72 -36.25 24.89
C ARG A 327 -4.94 -37.53 25.21
N ARG A 328 -4.33 -38.16 24.20
CA ARG A 328 -3.20 -39.08 24.42
C ARG A 328 -1.94 -38.27 24.71
N THR A 329 -1.41 -38.41 25.93
CA THR A 329 -0.15 -37.82 26.35
C THR A 329 1.03 -38.59 25.75
N VAL A 330 2.10 -37.87 25.39
CA VAL A 330 3.29 -38.35 24.66
C VAL A 330 4.23 -39.21 25.54
N LYS A 331 3.70 -39.90 26.56
CA LYS A 331 4.52 -40.64 27.55
C LYS A 331 4.59 -42.16 27.36
N ASP A 332 3.92 -42.72 26.35
CA ASP A 332 3.82 -44.17 26.13
C ASP A 332 4.63 -44.74 24.95
N ARG A 333 5.65 -44.03 24.43
CA ARG A 333 6.47 -44.54 23.32
C ARG A 333 7.73 -45.33 23.72
N ARG A 334 7.91 -45.68 25.00
CA ARG A 334 9.10 -46.44 25.45
C ARG A 334 8.76 -47.50 26.50
N SER A 335 8.15 -48.59 26.08
CA SER A 335 8.24 -49.90 26.76
C SER A 335 7.73 -51.03 25.85
N GLY A 336 8.50 -52.13 25.79
CA GLY A 336 8.22 -53.34 25.02
C GLY A 336 9.08 -53.45 23.75
N ILE A 337 10.36 -53.84 23.77
CA ILE A 337 10.98 -55.10 24.22
C ILE A 337 10.41 -56.36 23.54
N SER A 338 11.30 -56.97 22.75
CA SER A 338 11.41 -58.41 22.40
C SER A 338 10.43 -58.94 21.35
N ARG A 339 10.94 -59.43 20.22
CA ARG A 339 11.61 -60.71 19.93
C ARG A 339 10.61 -61.62 19.23
N ARG A 340 10.85 -61.84 17.94
CA ARG A 340 10.58 -63.14 17.34
C ARG A 340 11.62 -64.12 17.90
N ARG A 341 11.23 -64.87 18.91
CA ARG A 341 11.16 -66.34 18.88
C ARG A 341 10.15 -66.76 19.93
#